data_AF-A0A7C0ZC60-F1
#
_entry.id   AF-A0A7C0ZC60-F1
#
_cell.length_a   1.000
_cell.length_b   1.000
_cell.length_c   1.000
_cell.angle_alpha   90.00
_cell.angle_beta   90.00
_cell.angle_gamma   90.00
#
_symmetry.space_group_name_H-M   'P 1'
#
loop_
_entity.id
_entity.type
_entity.pdbx_description
1 polymer ?
#
loop_
_entity_poly.entity_id
_entity_poly.type
_entity_poly.pdbx_seq_one_letter_code
_entity_poly.pdbx_strand_id
1 'polypeptide(L)'
;MKKIFILALLIAGCEIIPEIPYEPEWNVFVVLKNNRRSIAVLDRTHRMEDDVFNVGKINMEIVLENSDTFRFEFDSLGIHSIDIVPGIPGGIYTLYLNSPGLGELHGYMEMPDSFSIIYPPQGCTLTSSDSIVIGSIRGIKRFRLISFFEGDSSVYSDFISDVVNDTVMKLPLYFMTFADTGRYTIEVWGMERNYSDYLLDFYYYSRLEEGRGIDRGLGVFGGVFIKTITIYFH
;
A
#
# COMPACT_ATOMS: atom_id res chain seq x y z
N MET A 1 -9.50 30.89 -53.00
CA MET A 1 -8.45 29.85 -53.17
C MET A 1 -7.58 29.64 -51.93
N LYS A 2 -7.19 30.67 -51.16
CA LYS A 2 -6.38 30.48 -49.92
C LYS A 2 -7.04 29.63 -48.81
N LYS A 3 -8.37 29.67 -48.67
CA LYS A 3 -9.10 28.93 -47.61
C LYS A 3 -9.12 27.41 -47.81
N ILE A 4 -9.04 26.93 -49.06
CA ILE A 4 -9.05 25.50 -49.39
C ILE A 4 -7.67 24.88 -49.10
N PHE A 5 -6.61 25.65 -49.31
CA PHE A 5 -5.23 25.21 -49.06
C PHE A 5 -4.94 25.01 -47.56
N ILE A 6 -5.52 25.84 -46.69
CA ILE A 6 -5.41 25.71 -45.23
C ILE A 6 -6.18 24.48 -44.72
N LEU A 7 -7.34 24.17 -45.31
CA LEU A 7 -8.11 22.98 -44.96
C LEU A 7 -7.38 21.69 -45.33
N ALA A 8 -6.71 21.66 -46.49
CA ALA A 8 -5.90 20.51 -46.91
C ALA A 8 -4.66 20.29 -46.02
N LEU A 9 -4.05 21.37 -45.53
CA LEU A 9 -2.94 21.31 -44.56
C LEU A 9 -3.38 20.85 -43.16
N LEU A 10 -4.59 21.23 -42.72
CA LEU A 10 -5.17 20.75 -41.45
C LEU A 10 -5.56 19.26 -41.49
N ILE A 11 -6.01 18.75 -42.64
CA ILE A 11 -6.34 17.34 -42.81
C ILE A 11 -5.07 16.48 -42.97
N ALA A 12 -4.03 17.02 -43.63
CA ALA A 12 -2.73 16.34 -43.75
C ALA A 12 -1.91 16.34 -42.45
N GLY A 13 -2.19 17.25 -41.50
CA GLY A 13 -1.57 17.32 -40.18
C GLY A 13 -2.26 16.45 -39.11
N CYS A 14 -3.40 15.81 -39.44
CA CYS A 14 -3.94 14.72 -38.64
C CYS A 14 -3.12 13.46 -38.95
N GLU A 15 -1.88 13.42 -38.47
CA GLU A 15 -1.21 12.14 -38.27
C GLU A 15 -2.10 11.36 -37.30
N ILE A 16 -2.70 10.28 -37.82
CA ILE A 16 -3.22 9.21 -36.98
C ILE A 16 -2.00 8.71 -36.23
N ILE A 17 -1.79 9.22 -35.01
CA ILE A 17 -0.88 8.62 -34.06
C ILE A 17 -1.38 7.17 -33.98
N PRO A 18 -0.59 6.19 -34.44
CA PRO A 18 -0.99 4.80 -34.28
C PRO A 18 -1.29 4.64 -32.80
N GLU A 19 -2.50 4.19 -32.45
CA GLU A 19 -2.74 3.71 -31.09
C GLU A 19 -1.65 2.69 -30.84
N ILE A 20 -0.69 3.05 -29.98
CA ILE A 20 0.34 2.13 -29.53
C ILE A 20 -0.46 0.95 -28.97
N PRO A 21 -0.36 -0.25 -29.56
CA PRO A 21 -1.14 -1.37 -29.09
C PRO A 21 -0.79 -1.56 -27.61
N TYR A 22 -1.78 -1.36 -26.74
CA TYR A 22 -1.61 -1.47 -25.31
C TYR A 22 -1.21 -2.92 -24.99
N GLU A 23 0.05 -3.12 -24.61
CA GLU A 23 0.49 -4.39 -24.06
C GLU A 23 -0.05 -4.49 -22.64
N PRO A 24 -0.86 -5.51 -22.31
CA PRO A 24 -1.39 -5.66 -20.96
C PRO A 24 -0.25 -5.92 -19.98
N GLU A 25 0.03 -4.94 -19.13
CA GLU A 25 0.99 -5.07 -18.04
C GLU A 25 0.33 -5.73 -16.82
N TRP A 26 1.15 -6.44 -16.03
CA TRP A 26 0.73 -6.97 -14.74
C TRP A 26 0.51 -5.82 -13.76
N ASN A 27 -0.67 -5.67 -13.16
CA ASN A 27 -0.88 -4.77 -12.03
C ASN A 27 -1.06 -5.58 -10.75
N VAL A 28 -0.03 -5.57 -9.91
CA VAL A 28 0.04 -6.39 -8.70
C VAL A 28 0.03 -5.49 -7.48
N PHE A 29 -0.96 -5.65 -6.61
CA PHE A 29 -0.99 -4.99 -5.30
C PHE A 29 -1.06 -6.05 -4.21
N VAL A 30 0.06 -6.30 -3.55
CA VAL A 30 0.17 -7.28 -2.45
C VAL A 30 0.80 -6.61 -1.25
N VAL A 31 0.06 -6.56 -0.13
CA VAL A 31 0.53 -6.02 1.15
C VAL A 31 0.30 -7.03 2.25
N LEU A 32 1.40 -7.57 2.80
CA LEU A 32 1.34 -8.50 3.93
C LEU A 32 1.16 -7.74 5.25
N LYS A 33 0.29 -8.27 6.12
CA LYS A 33 0.00 -7.68 7.44
C LYS A 33 0.27 -8.72 8.54
N ASN A 34 0.92 -8.29 9.62
CA ASN A 34 1.30 -9.18 10.73
C ASN A 34 0.13 -9.69 11.60
N ASN A 35 -0.98 -8.95 11.72
CA ASN A 35 -2.05 -9.24 12.68
C ASN A 35 -3.46 -9.16 12.08
N ARG A 36 -3.55 -9.10 10.75
CA ARG A 36 -4.79 -8.94 9.98
C ARG A 36 -4.70 -9.70 8.67
N ARG A 37 -5.85 -9.82 8.01
CA ARG A 37 -5.90 -10.30 6.62
C ARG A 37 -5.03 -9.43 5.73
N SER A 38 -4.06 -10.07 5.09
CA SER A 38 -3.25 -9.46 4.05
C SER A 38 -4.13 -9.13 2.84
N ILE A 39 -3.72 -8.14 2.05
CA ILE A 39 -4.46 -7.72 0.87
C ILE A 39 -3.66 -8.15 -0.36
N ALA A 40 -4.30 -8.89 -1.26
CA ALA A 40 -3.79 -9.16 -2.58
C ALA A 40 -4.85 -8.82 -3.62
N VAL A 41 -4.49 -7.96 -4.56
CA VAL A 41 -5.29 -7.59 -5.73
C VAL A 41 -4.39 -7.79 -6.94
N LEU A 42 -4.87 -8.53 -7.93
CA LEU A 42 -4.29 -8.54 -9.26
C LEU A 42 -5.30 -8.03 -10.27
N ASP A 43 -4.86 -7.10 -11.11
CA ASP A 43 -5.58 -6.70 -12.31
C ASP A 43 -4.72 -6.92 -13.56
N ARG A 44 -5.40 -7.30 -14.65
CA ARG A 44 -4.91 -7.24 -16.01
C ARG A 44 -5.86 -6.31 -16.73
N THR A 45 -5.35 -5.26 -17.38
CA THR A 45 -5.98 -4.46 -18.45
C THR A 45 -6.18 -2.96 -18.23
N HIS A 46 -5.73 -2.37 -17.13
CA HIS A 46 -5.92 -0.93 -16.94
C HIS A 46 -4.62 -0.17 -16.69
N ARG A 47 -4.57 1.06 -17.22
CA ARG A 47 -3.65 2.08 -16.70
C ARG A 47 -4.05 2.34 -15.25
N MET A 48 -3.11 2.70 -14.37
CA MET A 48 -3.41 3.00 -12.95
C MET A 48 -4.53 4.05 -12.73
N GLU A 49 -4.88 4.78 -13.79
CA GLU A 49 -5.88 5.84 -13.87
C GLU A 49 -7.33 5.34 -13.85
N ASP A 50 -7.60 4.07 -14.20
CA ASP A 50 -8.96 3.54 -14.25
C ASP A 50 -9.38 2.97 -12.88
N ASP A 51 -10.64 3.19 -12.52
CA ASP A 51 -11.22 2.81 -11.23
C ASP A 51 -11.02 1.31 -10.94
N VAL A 52 -10.18 1.00 -9.93
CA VAL A 52 -9.65 -0.32 -9.51
C VAL A 52 -10.76 -1.35 -9.15
N PHE A 53 -12.02 -0.96 -9.23
CA PHE A 53 -13.16 -1.73 -8.74
C PHE A 53 -13.91 -2.53 -9.81
N ASN A 54 -13.53 -2.49 -11.09
CA ASN A 54 -14.21 -3.25 -12.13
C ASN A 54 -13.26 -4.04 -13.04
N VAL A 55 -13.60 -5.32 -13.23
CA VAL A 55 -13.19 -6.23 -14.33
C VAL A 55 -11.96 -7.15 -14.12
N GLY A 56 -12.08 -8.40 -14.63
CA GLY A 56 -11.03 -9.18 -15.33
C GLY A 56 -9.96 -9.96 -14.55
N LYS A 57 -10.31 -10.99 -13.75
CA LYS A 57 -9.39 -11.50 -12.70
C LYS A 57 -9.03 -12.99 -12.85
N ILE A 58 -7.75 -13.34 -12.67
CA ILE A 58 -7.15 -14.67 -12.94
C ILE A 58 -6.71 -15.33 -11.61
N ASN A 59 -6.95 -16.64 -11.46
CA ASN A 59 -6.44 -17.44 -10.33
C ASN A 59 -4.92 -17.63 -10.42
N MET A 60 -4.16 -17.29 -9.38
CA MET A 60 -2.70 -17.43 -9.38
C MET A 60 -2.11 -17.83 -8.04
N GLU A 61 -1.20 -18.79 -8.11
CA GLU A 61 -0.38 -19.21 -6.99
C GLU A 61 0.68 -18.14 -6.70
N ILE A 62 0.67 -17.58 -5.48
CA ILE A 62 1.84 -16.90 -4.92
C ILE A 62 2.61 -17.96 -4.14
N VAL A 63 3.93 -17.90 -4.21
CA VAL A 63 4.81 -18.72 -3.37
C VAL A 63 5.62 -17.76 -2.51
N LEU A 64 5.45 -17.84 -1.19
CA LEU A 64 6.25 -17.08 -0.21
C LEU A 64 7.32 -18.00 0.37
N GLU A 65 8.59 -17.77 0.05
CA GLU A 65 9.68 -18.55 0.66
C GLU A 65 10.08 -17.98 2.02
N ASN A 66 9.49 -18.51 3.10
CA ASN A 66 10.13 -18.56 4.43
C ASN A 66 9.55 -19.57 5.44
N SER A 67 8.50 -20.31 5.10
CA SER A 67 8.17 -21.59 5.76
C SER A 67 7.04 -22.36 5.07
N ASP A 68 6.16 -21.69 4.32
CA ASP A 68 4.99 -22.31 3.70
C ASP A 68 4.64 -21.64 2.36
N THR A 69 4.28 -22.45 1.35
CA THR A 69 3.71 -21.94 0.10
C THR A 69 2.28 -21.44 0.36
N PHE A 70 2.08 -20.13 0.44
CA PHE A 70 0.75 -19.53 0.57
C PHE A 70 0.10 -19.35 -0.79
N ARG A 71 -0.77 -20.28 -1.18
CA ARG A 71 -1.50 -20.19 -2.46
C ARG A 71 -2.65 -19.19 -2.35
N PHE A 72 -2.78 -18.32 -3.34
CA PHE A 72 -3.88 -17.37 -3.44
C PHE A 72 -4.87 -17.89 -4.47
N GLU A 73 -6.02 -18.36 -4.02
CA GLU A 73 -7.14 -18.55 -4.93
C GLU A 73 -7.82 -17.19 -5.05
N PHE A 74 -8.28 -16.77 -6.24
CA PHE A 74 -8.92 -15.47 -6.43
C PHE A 74 -10.44 -15.65 -6.58
N ASP A 75 -11.27 -14.71 -6.08
CA ASP A 75 -12.73 -14.82 -6.15
C ASP A 75 -13.17 -14.19 -7.48
N SER A 76 -14.46 -14.22 -7.80
CA SER A 76 -14.94 -13.60 -9.04
C SER A 76 -14.69 -12.09 -9.08
N LEU A 77 -14.38 -11.48 -7.93
CA LEU A 77 -13.99 -10.09 -7.78
C LEU A 77 -12.47 -9.91 -7.66
N GLY A 78 -11.67 -10.97 -7.85
CA GLY A 78 -10.20 -11.07 -7.67
C GLY A 78 -9.61 -10.18 -6.58
N ILE A 79 -10.38 -10.05 -5.50
CA ILE A 79 -9.94 -9.48 -4.24
C ILE A 79 -9.85 -10.68 -3.31
N HIS A 80 -8.64 -11.01 -2.87
CA HIS A 80 -8.50 -11.99 -1.80
C HIS A 80 -7.99 -11.37 -0.53
N SER A 81 -8.80 -11.61 0.50
CA SER A 81 -8.43 -11.48 1.90
C SER A 81 -8.09 -12.89 2.37
N ILE A 82 -6.85 -13.31 2.21
CA ILE A 82 -6.41 -14.59 2.77
C ILE A 82 -6.20 -14.44 4.26
N ASP A 83 -6.44 -15.53 4.98
CA ASP A 83 -6.09 -15.75 6.37
C ASP A 83 -4.74 -15.13 6.75
N ILE A 84 -4.58 -14.87 8.05
CA ILE A 84 -3.42 -14.20 8.63
C ILE A 84 -2.15 -14.94 8.19
N VAL A 85 -1.45 -14.42 7.18
CA VAL A 85 -0.11 -14.86 6.83
C VAL A 85 0.76 -14.47 8.02
N PRO A 86 1.42 -15.40 8.72
CA PRO A 86 2.29 -15.06 9.83
C PRO A 86 3.44 -14.24 9.27
N GLY A 87 3.32 -12.91 9.38
CA GLY A 87 4.38 -11.97 9.06
C GLY A 87 5.49 -12.14 10.07
N ILE A 88 6.48 -12.96 9.75
CA ILE A 88 7.67 -13.14 10.56
C ILE A 88 8.41 -11.79 10.56
N PRO A 89 8.60 -11.15 11.72
CA PRO A 89 9.34 -9.90 11.80
C PRO A 89 10.74 -10.04 11.20
N GLY A 90 11.12 -9.12 10.30
CA GLY A 90 12.40 -9.19 9.58
C GLY A 90 12.50 -10.37 8.59
N GLY A 91 11.40 -11.06 8.32
CA GLY A 91 11.34 -12.14 7.35
C GLY A 91 11.49 -11.62 5.94
N ILE A 92 12.21 -12.37 5.10
CA ILE A 92 12.31 -12.10 3.67
C ILE A 92 11.19 -12.85 2.97
N TYR A 93 10.52 -12.19 2.03
CA TYR A 93 9.43 -12.74 1.25
C TYR A 93 9.71 -12.52 -0.23
N THR A 94 9.74 -13.62 -0.97
CA THR A 94 9.75 -13.62 -2.44
C THR A 94 8.32 -13.83 -2.92
N LEU A 95 7.92 -13.12 -3.97
CA LEU A 95 6.69 -13.33 -4.72
C LEU A 95 7.07 -13.97 -6.05
N TYR A 96 6.38 -15.05 -6.41
CA TYR A 96 6.47 -15.64 -7.75
C TYR A 96 5.05 -15.75 -8.30
N LEU A 97 4.83 -15.19 -9.48
CA LEU A 97 3.58 -15.27 -10.23
C LEU A 97 3.88 -15.84 -11.61
N ASN A 98 3.12 -16.84 -12.03
CA ASN A 98 3.22 -17.40 -13.37
C ASN A 98 1.82 -17.43 -13.99
N SER A 99 1.66 -16.80 -15.16
CA SER A 99 0.40 -16.84 -15.91
C SER A 99 0.64 -17.30 -17.35
N PRO A 100 -0.13 -18.30 -17.84
CA PRO A 100 -0.06 -18.72 -19.23
C PRO A 100 -0.28 -17.54 -20.19
N GLY A 101 0.74 -17.24 -21.00
CA GLY A 101 0.70 -16.17 -22.00
C GLY A 101 1.17 -14.79 -21.54
N LEU A 102 1.49 -14.60 -20.26
CA LEU A 102 2.08 -13.35 -19.72
C LEU A 102 3.47 -13.56 -19.09
N GLY A 103 3.93 -14.80 -19.00
CA GLY A 103 5.24 -15.15 -18.47
C GLY A 103 5.29 -15.17 -16.94
N GLU A 104 6.49 -14.99 -16.43
CA GLU A 104 6.81 -15.04 -15.00
C GLU A 104 7.07 -13.64 -14.46
N LEU A 105 6.54 -13.36 -13.27
CA LEU A 105 6.78 -12.15 -12.50
C LEU A 105 7.32 -12.54 -11.13
N HIS A 106 8.37 -11.82 -10.74
CA HIS A 106 9.03 -12.03 -9.47
C HIS A 106 8.89 -10.75 -8.64
N GLY A 107 8.79 -10.90 -7.33
CA GLY A 107 8.83 -9.79 -6.41
C GLY A 107 9.63 -10.14 -5.17
N TYR A 108 10.07 -9.10 -4.48
CA TYR A 108 10.87 -9.22 -3.28
C TYR A 108 10.51 -8.13 -2.29
N MET A 109 10.35 -8.51 -1.03
CA MET A 109 10.24 -7.57 0.08
C MET A 109 10.78 -8.16 1.38
N GLU A 110 11.22 -7.27 2.26
CA GLU A 110 11.63 -7.59 3.64
C GLU A 110 10.54 -7.07 4.57
N MET A 111 9.90 -7.99 5.32
CA MET A 111 8.87 -7.62 6.27
C MET A 111 9.47 -6.74 7.37
N PRO A 112 8.82 -5.61 7.73
CA PRO A 112 9.29 -4.79 8.84
C PRO A 112 9.46 -5.62 10.12
N ASP A 113 10.51 -5.33 10.90
CA ASP A 113 10.69 -5.93 12.21
C ASP A 113 9.58 -5.46 13.18
N SER A 114 9.47 -6.14 14.31
CA SER A 114 8.54 -5.76 15.36
C SER A 114 9.02 -4.50 16.08
N PHE A 115 8.10 -3.58 16.34
CA PHE A 115 8.34 -2.43 17.21
C PHE A 115 7.52 -2.53 18.49
N SER A 116 7.63 -1.55 19.38
CA SER A 116 6.83 -1.42 20.59
C SER A 116 6.25 -0.01 20.72
N ILE A 117 5.04 0.11 21.25
CA ILE A 117 4.49 1.38 21.71
C ILE A 117 4.90 1.52 23.17
N ILE A 118 5.82 2.45 23.45
CA ILE A 118 6.35 2.73 24.79
C ILE A 118 5.38 3.64 25.55
N TYR A 119 4.79 4.60 24.84
CA TYR A 119 3.82 5.55 25.36
C TYR A 119 2.87 5.97 24.23
N PRO A 120 1.57 6.24 24.49
CA PRO A 120 0.89 6.16 25.78
C PRO A 120 0.66 4.72 26.26
N PRO A 121 0.26 4.51 27.52
CA PRO A 121 -0.38 3.26 27.93
C PRO A 121 -1.82 3.17 27.39
N GLN A 122 -2.34 1.95 27.31
CA GLN A 122 -3.72 1.68 26.88
C GLN A 122 -4.73 2.47 27.74
N GLY A 123 -5.66 3.17 27.09
CA GLY A 123 -6.73 3.94 27.71
C GLY A 123 -6.33 5.31 28.26
N CYS A 124 -5.10 5.77 28.01
CA CYS A 124 -4.65 7.08 28.47
C CYS A 124 -5.40 8.23 27.78
N THR A 125 -5.55 9.35 28.49
CA THR A 125 -6.07 10.59 27.92
C THR A 125 -4.94 11.39 27.26
N LEU A 126 -5.15 11.82 26.02
CA LEU A 126 -4.20 12.58 25.22
C LEU A 126 -4.89 13.72 24.47
N THR A 127 -4.10 14.67 24.03
CA THR A 127 -4.48 15.82 23.21
C THR A 127 -3.69 15.85 21.90
N SER A 128 -4.01 16.74 20.97
CA SER A 128 -3.24 16.91 19.73
C SER A 128 -1.79 17.38 19.95
N SER A 129 -1.46 17.86 21.14
CA SER A 129 -0.10 18.29 21.49
C SER A 129 0.79 17.14 21.96
N ASP A 130 0.20 15.98 22.22
CA ASP A 130 0.92 14.79 22.67
C ASP A 130 1.52 14.00 21.50
N SER A 131 2.26 12.94 21.85
CA SER A 131 2.92 12.08 20.88
C SER A 131 2.87 10.61 21.32
N ILE A 132 2.83 9.71 20.34
CA ILE A 132 3.06 8.29 20.54
C ILE A 132 4.58 8.06 20.49
N VAL A 133 5.14 7.48 21.54
CA VAL A 133 6.55 7.09 21.60
C VAL A 133 6.66 5.61 21.23
N ILE A 134 7.48 5.33 20.25
CA ILE A 134 7.73 3.98 19.75
C ILE A 134 9.21 3.64 19.89
N GLY A 135 9.51 2.36 20.12
CA GLY A 135 10.89 1.87 20.19
C GLY A 135 11.07 0.50 19.55
N SER A 136 12.33 0.13 19.34
CA SER A 136 12.76 -1.06 18.58
C SER A 136 12.31 -0.98 17.11
N ILE A 137 12.72 0.05 16.39
CA ILE A 137 12.18 0.39 15.05
C ILE A 137 13.05 -0.11 13.89
N ARG A 138 13.68 -1.28 14.06
CA ARG A 138 14.56 -1.88 13.05
C ARG A 138 13.78 -2.26 11.79
N GLY A 139 14.37 -2.04 10.61
CA GLY A 139 13.76 -2.44 9.33
C GLY A 139 12.54 -1.61 8.90
N ILE A 140 12.04 -0.69 9.75
CA ILE A 140 10.93 0.20 9.43
C ILE A 140 11.48 1.45 8.75
N LYS A 141 10.89 1.83 7.62
CA LYS A 141 11.26 3.05 6.87
C LYS A 141 10.37 4.22 7.20
N ARG A 142 9.07 3.96 7.37
CA ARG A 142 8.08 4.98 7.70
C ARG A 142 7.03 4.44 8.64
N PHE A 143 6.47 5.34 9.44
CA PHE A 143 5.29 5.07 10.23
C PHE A 143 4.07 5.71 9.59
N ARG A 144 2.95 4.99 9.62
CA ARG A 144 1.63 5.53 9.33
C ARG A 144 0.75 5.40 10.57
N LEU A 145 0.04 6.46 10.93
CA LEU A 145 -0.94 6.48 12.00
C LEU A 145 -2.33 6.60 11.40
N ILE A 146 -3.22 5.70 11.77
CA ILE A 146 -4.62 5.68 11.33
C ILE A 146 -5.50 5.66 12.57
N SER A 147 -6.39 6.63 12.72
CA SER A 147 -7.32 6.68 13.87
C SER A 147 -8.76 6.35 13.48
N PHE A 148 -9.43 5.64 14.39
CA PHE A 148 -10.83 5.23 14.31
C PHE A 148 -11.54 5.69 15.57
N PHE A 149 -12.69 6.36 15.43
CA PHE A 149 -13.52 6.75 16.55
C PHE A 149 -14.32 5.55 17.06
N GLU A 150 -14.37 5.32 18.38
CA GLU A 150 -15.10 4.17 18.92
C GLU A 150 -16.61 4.26 18.57
N GLY A 151 -17.12 3.22 17.92
CA GLY A 151 -18.50 3.19 17.41
C GLY A 151 -18.65 3.63 15.96
N ASP A 152 -17.57 4.11 15.32
CA ASP A 152 -17.48 4.35 13.89
C ASP A 152 -16.36 3.48 13.28
N SER A 153 -16.64 2.85 12.14
CA SER A 153 -15.64 2.10 11.38
C SER A 153 -14.89 2.97 10.36
N SER A 154 -15.29 4.24 10.20
CA SER A 154 -14.65 5.17 9.28
C SER A 154 -13.28 5.65 9.79
N VAL A 155 -12.35 5.81 8.85
CA VAL A 155 -11.03 6.39 9.14
C VAL A 155 -11.20 7.88 9.35
N TYR A 156 -10.78 8.38 10.51
CA TYR A 156 -10.95 9.80 10.84
C TYR A 156 -9.74 10.64 10.44
N SER A 157 -8.52 10.11 10.64
CA SER A 157 -7.30 10.85 10.29
C SER A 157 -6.13 9.91 10.00
N ASP A 158 -5.26 10.33 9.07
CA ASP A 158 -4.13 9.59 8.54
C ASP A 158 -2.87 10.47 8.54
N PHE A 159 -1.75 9.94 9.02
CA PHE A 159 -0.47 10.65 9.09
C PHE A 159 0.68 9.70 8.74
N ILE A 160 1.60 10.15 7.87
CA ILE A 160 2.81 9.40 7.48
C ILE A 160 4.04 10.18 7.93
N SER A 161 5.00 9.48 8.54
CA SER A 161 6.28 10.05 8.98
C SER A 161 7.46 9.18 8.57
N ASP A 162 8.52 9.82 8.08
CA ASP A 162 9.83 9.19 7.89
C ASP A 162 10.45 8.79 9.23
N VAL A 163 11.11 7.62 9.25
CA VAL A 163 11.96 7.23 10.38
C VAL A 163 13.28 8.00 10.31
N VAL A 164 13.56 8.76 11.37
CA VAL A 164 14.76 9.63 11.46
C VAL A 164 15.88 9.00 12.31
N ASN A 165 15.54 8.01 13.14
CA ASN A 165 16.48 7.27 14.00
C ASN A 165 15.99 5.82 14.11
N ASP A 166 16.89 4.85 14.21
CA ASP A 166 16.57 3.41 14.22
C ASP A 166 16.26 2.83 15.62
N THR A 167 16.26 3.65 16.69
CA THR A 167 16.01 3.17 18.07
C THR A 167 14.66 3.57 18.66
N VAL A 168 14.40 4.88 18.78
CA VAL A 168 13.20 5.43 19.40
C VAL A 168 12.73 6.63 18.60
N MET A 169 11.41 6.76 18.44
CA MET A 169 10.80 7.85 17.70
C MET A 169 9.55 8.36 18.43
N LYS A 170 9.26 9.66 18.24
CA LYS A 170 8.01 10.28 18.67
C LYS A 170 7.17 10.60 17.45
N LEU A 171 5.99 10.01 17.36
CA LEU A 171 4.99 10.30 16.34
C LEU A 171 3.99 11.32 16.90
N PRO A 172 3.92 12.54 16.34
CA PRO A 172 3.06 13.57 16.89
C PRO A 172 1.58 13.30 16.62
N LEU A 173 0.69 13.76 17.50
CA LEU A 173 -0.76 13.66 17.34
C LEU A 173 -1.42 14.94 16.80
N TYR A 174 -0.65 15.88 16.23
CA TYR A 174 -1.21 17.11 15.68
C TYR A 174 -2.21 16.85 14.54
N PHE A 175 -2.11 15.71 13.85
CA PHE A 175 -3.06 15.33 12.80
C PHE A 175 -4.49 15.10 13.35
N MET A 176 -4.63 14.96 14.68
CA MET A 176 -5.90 14.83 15.37
C MET A 176 -6.44 16.17 15.90
N THR A 177 -5.87 17.34 15.55
CA THR A 177 -6.32 18.65 16.08
C THR A 177 -7.81 18.95 15.86
N PHE A 178 -8.43 18.37 14.85
CA PHE A 178 -9.87 18.53 14.56
C PHE A 178 -10.72 17.34 15.00
N ALA A 179 -10.14 16.37 15.72
CA ALA A 179 -10.85 15.20 16.18
C ALA A 179 -11.77 15.53 17.36
N ASP A 180 -12.97 14.96 17.33
CA ASP A 180 -13.93 15.10 18.41
C ASP A 180 -13.40 14.45 19.69
N THR A 181 -13.75 15.02 20.85
CA THR A 181 -13.44 14.41 22.15
C THR A 181 -14.10 13.05 22.28
N GLY A 182 -13.34 12.01 22.64
CA GLY A 182 -13.87 10.67 22.84
C GLY A 182 -12.83 9.57 22.76
N ARG A 183 -13.27 8.32 22.64
CA ARG A 183 -12.37 7.16 22.58
C ARG A 183 -11.98 6.87 21.14
N TYR A 184 -10.69 6.63 20.92
CA TYR A 184 -10.14 6.27 19.62
C TYR A 184 -9.28 5.02 19.73
N THR A 185 -9.36 4.18 18.71
CA THR A 185 -8.32 3.18 18.43
C THR A 185 -7.39 3.75 17.37
N ILE A 186 -6.10 3.83 17.68
CA ILE A 186 -5.06 4.23 16.75
C ILE A 186 -4.29 2.98 16.32
N GLU A 187 -4.22 2.77 15.01
CA GLU A 187 -3.32 1.81 14.41
C GLU A 187 -2.00 2.49 14.05
N VAL A 188 -0.91 1.94 14.55
CA VAL A 188 0.45 2.32 14.23
C VAL A 188 0.99 1.29 13.25
N TRP A 189 1.28 1.71 12.03
CA TRP A 189 1.78 0.86 10.97
C TRP A 189 3.25 1.18 10.74
N GLY A 190 4.14 0.24 11.06
CA GLY A 190 5.54 0.27 10.63
C GLY A 190 5.64 -0.35 9.25
N MET A 191 6.14 0.41 8.28
CA MET A 191 6.12 0.05 6.86
C MET A 191 7.54 -0.09 6.32
N GLU A 192 7.74 -1.05 5.41
CA GLU A 192 8.97 -1.18 4.64
C GLU A 192 8.98 -0.20 3.44
N ARG A 193 10.07 -0.20 2.66
CA ARG A 193 10.29 0.81 1.60
C ARG A 193 9.25 0.74 0.48
N ASN A 194 8.98 -0.44 -0.09
CA ASN A 194 8.13 -0.62 -1.25
C ASN A 194 6.72 -0.05 -1.00
N TYR A 195 6.08 -0.45 0.09
CA TYR A 195 4.74 0.02 0.44
C TYR A 195 4.73 1.49 0.88
N SER A 196 5.72 1.93 1.65
CA SER A 196 5.74 3.32 2.12
C SER A 196 6.02 4.31 0.99
N ASP A 197 6.89 3.98 0.04
CA ASP A 197 7.11 4.80 -1.16
C ASP A 197 5.87 4.78 -2.07
N TYR A 198 5.23 3.62 -2.25
CA TYR A 198 3.97 3.52 -3.01
C TYR A 198 2.90 4.47 -2.46
N LEU A 199 2.71 4.50 -1.13
CA LEU A 199 1.76 5.41 -0.50
C LEU A 199 2.15 6.88 -0.67
N LEU A 200 3.44 7.22 -0.58
CA LEU A 200 3.88 8.61 -0.80
C LEU A 200 3.64 9.05 -2.24
N ASP A 201 3.91 8.20 -3.22
CA ASP A 201 3.60 8.51 -4.62
C ASP A 201 2.10 8.71 -4.80
N PHE A 202 1.28 7.85 -4.20
CA PHE A 202 -0.17 7.96 -4.28
C PHE A 202 -0.69 9.29 -3.70
N TYR A 203 -0.13 9.75 -2.57
CA TYR A 203 -0.61 10.93 -1.85
C TYR A 203 0.04 12.25 -2.29
N TYR A 204 1.31 12.25 -2.73
CA TYR A 204 2.11 13.48 -2.84
C TYR A 204 2.81 13.70 -4.18
N TYR A 205 2.97 12.67 -5.03
CA TYR A 205 3.72 12.79 -6.29
C TYR A 205 2.91 12.31 -7.51
N SER A 206 3.41 12.61 -8.70
CA SER A 206 2.92 11.95 -9.92
C SER A 206 3.31 10.48 -9.87
N ARG A 207 2.34 9.58 -10.03
CA ARG A 207 2.51 8.12 -9.98
C ARG A 207 3.63 7.70 -10.94
N LEU A 208 4.66 7.04 -10.40
CA LEU A 208 5.71 6.43 -11.22
C LEU A 208 5.15 5.18 -11.90
N GLU A 209 5.50 4.99 -13.17
CA GLU A 209 5.10 3.85 -14.01
C GLU A 209 5.91 2.57 -13.70
N GLU A 210 6.65 2.51 -12.58
CA GLU A 210 7.47 1.35 -12.21
C GLU A 210 6.89 0.62 -10.99
N GLY A 211 6.90 -0.73 -11.04
CA GLY A 211 6.53 -1.58 -9.91
C GLY A 211 7.51 -1.47 -8.74
N ARG A 212 6.99 -1.43 -7.51
CA ARG A 212 7.77 -1.39 -6.27
C ARG A 212 7.84 -2.76 -5.62
N GLY A 213 9.03 -3.36 -5.62
CA GLY A 213 9.22 -4.73 -5.12
C GLY A 213 8.76 -5.81 -6.08
N ILE A 214 8.54 -5.47 -7.35
CA ILE A 214 8.09 -6.36 -8.42
C ILE A 214 8.93 -6.08 -9.66
N ASP A 215 9.42 -7.15 -10.29
CA ASP A 215 10.12 -7.10 -11.55
C ASP A 215 9.12 -7.21 -12.71
N ARG A 216 9.20 -6.29 -13.68
CA ARG A 216 8.42 -6.33 -14.94
C ARG A 216 6.90 -6.32 -14.73
N GLY A 217 6.42 -5.43 -13.86
CA GLY A 217 5.00 -5.15 -13.66
C GLY A 217 4.79 -3.78 -13.00
N LEU A 218 3.53 -3.37 -12.91
CA LEU A 218 3.06 -2.21 -12.16
C LEU A 218 2.57 -2.62 -10.77
N GLY A 219 2.61 -1.67 -9.83
CA GLY A 219 2.02 -1.81 -8.51
C GLY A 219 3.05 -2.01 -7.38
N VAL A 220 2.70 -2.77 -6.35
CA VAL A 220 3.50 -2.91 -5.13
C VAL A 220 3.42 -4.32 -4.53
N PHE A 221 4.58 -4.83 -4.14
CA PHE A 221 4.70 -5.94 -3.20
C PHE A 221 5.43 -5.45 -1.95
N GLY A 222 4.72 -5.41 -0.83
CA GLY A 222 5.24 -4.85 0.41
C GLY A 222 4.63 -5.42 1.69
N GLY A 223 5.03 -4.85 2.82
CA GLY A 223 4.71 -5.39 4.13
C GLY A 223 4.49 -4.30 5.19
N VAL A 224 3.61 -4.60 6.15
CA VAL A 224 3.36 -3.73 7.31
C VAL A 224 3.30 -4.53 8.60
N PHE A 225 3.99 -4.01 9.62
CA PHE A 225 3.82 -4.44 11.00
C PHE A 225 2.86 -3.47 11.70
N ILE A 226 1.78 -3.99 12.26
CA ILE A 226 0.71 -3.20 12.86
C ILE A 226 0.69 -3.45 14.36
N LYS A 227 0.59 -2.36 15.12
CA LYS A 227 0.17 -2.36 16.52
C LYS A 227 -1.00 -1.41 16.71
N THR A 228 -1.83 -1.71 17.69
CA THR A 228 -3.00 -0.90 18.01
C THR A 228 -2.91 -0.39 19.44
N ILE A 229 -3.40 0.81 19.67
CA ILE A 229 -3.58 1.36 21.02
C ILE A 229 -4.93 2.08 21.08
N THR A 230 -5.65 1.91 22.18
CA THR A 230 -6.86 2.71 22.44
C THR A 230 -6.51 3.84 23.38
N ILE A 231 -6.99 5.03 23.09
CA ILE A 231 -6.79 6.25 23.88
C ILE A 231 -8.13 6.98 24.08
N TYR A 232 -8.16 7.92 25.01
CA TYR A 232 -9.21 8.94 25.09
C TYR A 232 -8.63 10.26 24.59
N PHE A 233 -9.15 10.78 23.49
CA PHE A 233 -8.72 12.05 22.92
C PHE A 233 -9.56 13.20 23.50
N HIS A 234 -8.88 14.28 23.94
CA HIS A 234 -9.49 15.50 24.46
C HIS A 234 -8.92 16.73 23.75
#